data_AF-A0A7S2MKU2-F1
#
_entry.id   AF-A0A7S2MKU2-F1
#
_cell.length_a   1.000
_cell.length_b   1.000
_cell.length_c   1.000
_cell.angle_alpha   90.00
_cell.angle_beta   90.00
_cell.angle_gamma   90.00
#
_symmetry.space_group_name_H-M   'P 1'
#
loop_
_entity.id
_entity.type
_entity.pdbx_description
1 polymer ?
#
loop_
_entity_poly.entity_id
_entity_poly.type
_entity_poly.pdbx_seq_one_letter_code
_entity_poly.pdbx_strand_id
1 'polypeptide(L)'
;VALDTAPYAGTTTTCEALYMGIPVVTLRGKGIHAQNVGASLLAAVQLGDLVAATEEEFVQKASSVARNTTRLAALRAGLRTRMLRSVLCDGPRHAARLERLYARLLPTPAGVRESPTSEGVSEETGVAEVQ
;
A
#
# COMPACT_ATOMS: atom_id res chain seq x y z
N VAL A 1 15.92 11.92 11.81
CA VAL A 1 14.45 12.01 11.68
C VAL A 1 14.16 12.77 10.39
N ALA A 2 13.18 12.35 9.62
CA ALA A 2 12.73 13.06 8.43
C ALA A 2 11.47 13.87 8.74
N LEU A 3 11.28 14.97 8.02
CA LEU A 3 10.14 15.87 8.16
C LEU A 3 9.33 15.80 6.87
N ASP A 4 8.05 15.47 7.00
CA ASP A 4 7.13 15.48 5.88
C ASP A 4 6.71 16.93 5.54
N THR A 5 6.37 17.18 4.29
CA THR A 5 5.97 18.50 3.81
C THR A 5 4.48 18.75 3.98
N ALA A 6 4.10 20.03 4.07
CA ALA A 6 2.72 20.50 4.08
C ALA A 6 2.59 21.69 3.11
N PRO A 7 1.43 21.88 2.44
CA PRO A 7 0.18 21.11 2.53
C PRO A 7 0.15 19.84 1.67
N TYR A 8 1.25 19.51 0.98
CA TYR A 8 1.36 18.30 0.16
C TYR A 8 2.36 17.35 0.79
N ALA A 9 1.87 16.23 1.33
CA ALA A 9 2.69 15.23 2.00
C ALA A 9 3.38 14.32 0.99
N GLY A 10 4.55 13.81 1.39
CA GLY A 10 5.22 12.74 0.70
C GLY A 10 4.40 11.45 0.74
N THR A 11 4.54 10.65 -0.31
CA THR A 11 3.97 9.30 -0.38
C THR A 11 5.09 8.28 -0.48
N THR A 12 5.69 8.17 -1.66
CA THR A 12 6.79 7.22 -1.92
C THR A 12 8.02 7.52 -1.07
N THR A 13 8.42 8.79 -1.01
CA THR A 13 9.57 9.23 -0.20
C THR A 13 9.37 8.94 1.30
N THR A 14 8.14 9.09 1.80
CA THR A 14 7.77 8.72 3.17
C THR A 14 7.88 7.20 3.36
N CYS A 15 7.35 6.40 2.44
CA CYS A 15 7.50 4.93 2.47
C CYS A 15 8.96 4.50 2.43
N GLU A 16 9.79 5.10 1.58
CA GLU A 16 11.22 4.82 1.48
C GLU A 16 11.97 5.18 2.76
N ALA A 17 11.68 6.34 3.35
CA ALA A 17 12.24 6.74 4.63
C ALA A 17 11.91 5.70 5.71
N LEU A 18 10.64 5.30 5.84
CA LEU A 18 10.22 4.27 6.79
C LEU A 18 10.91 2.92 6.53
N TYR A 19 11.01 2.50 5.26
CA TYR A 19 11.69 1.27 4.85
C TYR A 19 13.19 1.26 5.18
N MET A 20 13.84 2.42 5.10
CA MET A 20 15.25 2.62 5.45
C MET A 20 15.46 2.85 6.96
N GLY A 21 14.41 2.70 7.76
CA GLY A 21 14.47 2.85 9.22
C GLY A 21 14.48 4.30 9.69
N ILE A 22 14.16 5.28 8.84
CA ILE A 22 14.12 6.70 9.20
C ILE A 22 12.71 7.05 9.68
N PRO A 23 12.51 7.43 10.96
CA PRO A 23 11.20 7.90 11.42
C PRO A 23 10.87 9.24 10.77
N VAL A 24 9.60 9.39 10.38
CA VAL A 24 9.04 10.57 9.72
C VAL A 24 8.02 11.24 10.66
N VAL A 25 8.07 12.57 10.77
CA VAL A 25 7.03 13.37 11.44
C VAL A 25 6.21 14.06 10.36
N THR A 26 4.88 14.01 10.46
CA THR A 26 3.95 14.61 9.48
C THR A 26 2.94 15.54 10.16
N LEU A 27 2.47 16.54 9.43
CA LEU A 27 1.38 17.42 9.85
C LEU A 27 0.06 16.97 9.23
N ARG A 28 -0.98 16.79 10.05
CA ARG A 28 -2.33 16.41 9.60
C ARG A 28 -3.08 17.64 9.06
N GLY A 29 -3.64 17.53 7.86
CA GLY A 29 -4.50 18.55 7.26
C GLY A 29 -5.98 18.34 7.60
N LYS A 30 -6.73 19.42 7.86
CA LYS A 30 -8.18 19.33 8.08
C LYS A 30 -8.91 19.20 6.74
N GLY A 31 -9.34 17.98 6.40
CA GLY A 31 -10.09 17.70 5.17
C GLY A 31 -9.26 17.69 3.86
N ILE A 32 -7.93 17.82 3.96
CA ILE A 32 -7.04 17.88 2.79
C ILE A 32 -6.42 16.50 2.56
N HIS A 33 -6.83 15.81 1.50
CA HIS A 33 -6.30 14.48 1.17
C HIS A 33 -4.77 14.51 0.98
N ALA A 34 -4.27 15.44 0.16
CA ALA A 34 -2.86 15.56 -0.16
C ALA A 34 -1.95 15.73 1.07
N GLN A 35 -2.45 16.33 2.15
CA GLN A 35 -1.72 16.51 3.41
C GLN A 35 -1.83 15.29 4.34
N ASN A 36 -2.84 14.44 4.16
CA ASN A 36 -3.14 13.33 5.06
C ASN A 36 -2.57 11.99 4.63
N VAL A 37 -1.84 11.94 3.50
CA VAL A 37 -1.18 10.71 3.05
C VAL A 37 -0.15 10.26 4.07
N GLY A 38 0.76 11.14 4.50
CA GLY A 38 1.75 10.83 5.55
C GLY A 38 1.12 10.34 6.85
N ALA A 39 -0.01 10.94 7.27
CA ALA A 39 -0.74 10.52 8.46
C ALA A 39 -1.33 9.10 8.32
N SER A 40 -1.86 8.76 7.15
CA SER A 40 -2.36 7.42 6.84
C SER A 40 -1.24 6.37 6.85
N LEU A 41 -0.08 6.70 6.25
CA LEU A 41 1.09 5.82 6.23
C LEU A 41 1.61 5.54 7.64
N LEU A 42 1.75 6.58 8.47
CA LEU A 42 2.20 6.43 9.86
C LEU A 42 1.20 5.64 10.71
N ALA A 43 -0.10 5.79 10.49
CA ALA A 43 -1.11 4.96 11.15
C ALA A 43 -0.95 3.47 10.78
N ALA A 44 -0.69 3.17 9.50
CA ALA A 44 -0.51 1.79 9.02
C ALA A 44 0.72 1.09 9.61
N VAL A 45 1.78 1.83 9.97
CA VAL A 45 2.99 1.32 10.64
C VAL A 45 3.00 1.52 12.16
N GLN A 46 1.86 1.87 12.76
CA GLN A 46 1.67 2.07 14.21
C GLN A 46 2.58 3.18 14.80
N LEU A 47 2.76 4.27 14.06
CA LEU A 47 3.51 5.48 14.45
C LEU A 47 2.61 6.72 14.47
N GLY A 48 1.36 6.56 14.90
CA GLY A 48 0.41 7.68 15.05
C GLY A 48 0.89 8.76 16.02
N ASP A 49 1.81 8.43 16.93
CA ASP A 49 2.46 9.38 17.84
C ASP A 49 3.34 10.41 17.12
N LEU A 50 3.74 10.15 15.87
CA LEU A 50 4.51 11.07 15.02
C LEU A 50 3.65 11.95 14.09
N VAL A 51 2.32 11.82 14.18
CA VAL A 51 1.38 12.70 13.47
C VAL A 51 1.06 13.90 14.34
N ALA A 52 1.32 15.11 13.86
CA ALA A 52 0.97 16.37 14.51
C ALA A 52 -0.36 16.92 13.99
N ALA A 53 -1.11 17.61 14.85
CA ALA A 53 -2.36 18.29 14.51
C ALA A 53 -2.19 19.80 14.30
N THR A 54 -1.10 20.39 14.77
CA THR A 54 -0.73 21.80 14.54
C THR A 54 0.76 21.93 14.20
N GLU A 55 1.16 23.09 13.68
CA GLU A 55 2.56 23.39 13.37
C GLU A 55 3.44 23.40 14.63
N GLU A 56 2.92 23.89 15.74
CA GLU A 56 3.62 23.86 17.03
C GLU A 56 3.86 22.42 17.48
N GLU A 57 2.83 21.57 17.40
CA GLU A 57 2.96 20.15 17.73
C GLU A 57 3.95 19.45 16.79
N PHE A 58 3.99 19.83 15.50
CA PHE A 58 4.94 19.30 14.53
C PHE A 58 6.39 19.60 14.94
N VAL A 59 6.68 20.86 15.29
CA VAL A 59 8.01 21.28 15.78
C VAL A 59 8.36 20.57 17.09
N GLN A 60 7.42 20.44 18.02
CA GLN A 60 7.63 19.77 19.30
C GLN A 60 7.94 18.28 19.11
N LYS A 61 7.17 17.56 18.28
CA LYS A 61 7.41 16.14 17.99
C LYS A 61 8.74 15.92 17.29
N ALA A 62 9.03 16.71 16.26
CA ALA A 62 10.30 16.66 15.55
C ALA A 62 11.49 16.87 16.50
N SER A 63 11.41 17.90 17.34
CA SER A 63 12.45 18.23 18.33
C SER A 63 12.61 17.13 19.39
N SER A 64 11.50 16.60 19.91
CA SER A 64 11.49 15.53 20.91
C SER A 64 12.16 14.26 20.38
N VAL A 65 11.81 13.84 19.16
CA VAL A 65 12.39 12.66 18.51
C VAL A 65 13.87 12.88 18.18
N ALA A 66 14.25 14.08 17.74
CA ALA A 66 15.65 14.40 17.43
C ALA A 66 16.54 14.42 18.67
N ARG A 67 16.04 14.92 19.81
CA ARG A 67 16.80 15.05 21.07
C ARG A 67 16.91 13.75 21.85
N ASN A 68 15.92 12.86 21.77
CA ASN A 68 15.95 11.59 22.48
C ASN A 68 16.63 10.49 21.64
N THR A 69 17.96 10.41 21.75
CA THR A 69 18.78 9.46 20.98
C THR A 69 18.43 8.01 21.26
N THR A 70 18.08 7.65 22.50
CA THR A 70 17.65 6.30 22.88
C THR A 70 16.35 5.90 22.18
N ARG A 71 15.32 6.76 22.23
CA ARG A 71 14.06 6.54 21.50
C ARG A 71 14.30 6.46 19.99
N LEU A 72 15.14 7.35 19.46
CA LEU A 72 15.45 7.38 18.03
C LEU A 72 16.17 6.10 17.56
N ALA A 73 17.11 5.58 18.35
CA ALA A 73 17.79 4.32 18.07
C ALA A 73 16.81 3.14 18.10
N ALA A 74 15.93 3.08 19.11
CA ALA A 74 14.91 2.04 19.20
C ALA A 74 13.93 2.06 18.02
N LEU A 75 13.48 3.25 17.59
CA LEU A 75 12.65 3.41 16.40
C LEU A 75 13.40 2.90 15.16
N ARG A 76 14.62 3.37 14.92
CA ARG A 76 15.44 2.98 13.76
C ARG A 76 15.66 1.47 13.65
N ALA A 77 15.95 0.81 14.77
CA ALA A 77 16.20 -0.62 14.82
C ALA A 77 14.97 -1.47 14.43
N GLY A 78 13.77 -1.02 14.79
CA GLY A 78 12.53 -1.80 14.56
C GLY A 78 11.76 -1.41 13.29
N LEU A 79 12.02 -0.24 12.71
CA LEU A 79 11.09 0.37 11.76
C LEU A 79 10.99 -0.35 10.42
N ARG A 80 12.10 -0.85 9.87
CA ARG A 80 12.06 -1.66 8.64
C ARG A 80 11.19 -2.90 8.80
N THR A 81 11.35 -3.61 9.92
CA THR A 81 10.53 -4.79 10.25
C THR A 81 9.07 -4.43 10.42
N ARG A 82 8.75 -3.29 11.07
CA ARG A 82 7.37 -2.79 11.17
C ARG A 82 6.77 -2.50 9.80
N MET A 83 7.52 -1.84 8.92
CA MET A 83 7.09 -1.53 7.55
C MET A 83 6.75 -2.81 6.77
N LEU A 84 7.68 -3.77 6.74
CA LEU A 84 7.52 -5.05 6.05
C LEU A 84 6.32 -5.88 6.57
N ARG A 85 6.00 -5.76 7.87
CA ARG A 85 4.87 -6.46 8.51
C ARG A 85 3.56 -5.68 8.46
N SER A 86 3.58 -4.44 7.96
CA SER A 86 2.39 -3.59 7.91
C SER A 86 1.49 -3.95 6.73
N VAL A 87 0.26 -3.45 6.78
CA VAL A 87 -0.70 -3.59 5.66
C VAL A 87 -0.22 -2.91 4.37
N LEU A 88 0.80 -2.03 4.43
CA LEU A 88 1.37 -1.37 3.26
C LEU A 88 2.19 -2.34 2.39
N CYS A 89 2.74 -3.40 2.99
CA CYS A 89 3.53 -4.42 2.30
C CYS A 89 2.79 -5.76 2.14
N ASP A 90 1.51 -5.82 2.52
CA ASP A 90 0.66 -7.01 2.36
C ASP A 90 -0.10 -6.96 1.01
N GLY A 91 0.66 -7.22 -0.06
CA GLY A 91 0.16 -7.23 -1.44
C GLY A 91 -1.01 -8.19 -1.66
N PRO A 92 -0.92 -9.48 -1.25
CA PRO A 92 -2.02 -10.43 -1.42
C PRO A 92 -3.31 -10.00 -0.74
N ARG A 93 -3.25 -9.47 0.50
CA ARG A 93 -4.45 -8.97 1.17
C ARG A 93 -5.04 -7.74 0.50
N HIS A 94 -4.19 -6.85 0.00
CA HIS A 94 -4.61 -5.68 -0.77
C HIS A 94 -5.36 -6.09 -2.05
N ALA A 95 -4.78 -7.00 -2.84
CA ALA A 95 -5.39 -7.53 -4.06
C ALA A 95 -6.74 -8.19 -3.78
N ALA A 96 -6.82 -9.11 -2.80
CA ALA A 96 -8.07 -9.77 -2.44
C ALA A 96 -9.16 -8.78 -1.97
N ARG A 97 -8.78 -7.67 -1.33
CA ARG A 97 -9.73 -6.62 -0.92
C ARG A 97 -10.25 -5.83 -2.11
N LEU A 98 -9.39 -5.52 -3.08
CA LEU A 98 -9.78 -4.88 -4.34
C LEU A 98 -10.68 -5.79 -5.18
N GLU A 99 -10.31 -7.05 -5.37
CA GLU A 99 -11.09 -8.03 -6.13
C GLU A 99 -12.51 -8.17 -5.56
N ARG A 100 -12.64 -8.30 -4.24
CA ARG A 100 -13.95 -8.33 -3.57
C ARG A 100 -14.76 -7.06 -3.80
N LEU A 101 -14.12 -5.90 -3.89
CA LEU A 101 -14.79 -4.64 -4.21
C LEU A 101 -15.26 -4.63 -5.66
N TYR A 102 -14.40 -5.02 -6.59
CA TYR A 102 -14.75 -5.10 -8.01
C TYR A 102 -15.87 -6.11 -8.27
N ALA A 103 -15.86 -7.27 -7.63
CA ALA A 103 -16.93 -8.26 -7.74
C ALA A 103 -18.30 -7.73 -7.26
N ARG A 104 -18.33 -6.74 -6.36
CA ARG A 104 -19.58 -6.09 -5.92
C ARG A 104 -20.02 -4.95 -6.83
N LEU A 105 -19.06 -4.22 -7.41
CA LEU A 105 -19.34 -3.04 -8.24
C LEU A 105 -19.66 -3.42 -9.67
N LEU A 106 -18.98 -4.44 -10.19
CA LEU A 106 -19.22 -4.93 -11.53
C LEU A 106 -20.48 -5.80 -11.52
N PRO A 107 -21.42 -5.56 -12.44
CA PRO A 107 -22.51 -6.49 -12.65
C PRO A 107 -21.92 -7.85 -13.03
N THR A 108 -22.56 -8.94 -12.55
CA THR A 108 -22.22 -10.29 -13.01
C THR A 108 -22.24 -10.28 -14.53
N PRO A 109 -21.17 -10.70 -15.22
CA PRO A 109 -21.14 -10.64 -16.68
C PRO A 109 -22.34 -11.39 -17.24
N ALA A 110 -23.21 -10.66 -17.95
CA ALA A 110 -24.34 -11.24 -18.65
C ALA A 110 -23.78 -12.13 -19.77
N GLY A 111 -23.69 -13.43 -19.49
CA GLY A 111 -23.29 -14.46 -20.45
C GLY A 111 -21.92 -14.21 -21.07
N VAL A 112 -20.86 -14.73 -20.44
CA VAL A 112 -19.74 -15.21 -21.25
C VAL A 112 -20.34 -16.34 -22.10
N ARG A 113 -20.63 -16.07 -23.39
CA ARG A 113 -20.86 -17.15 -24.35
C ARG A 113 -19.61 -18.01 -24.29
N GLU A 114 -19.73 -19.21 -23.74
CA GLU A 114 -18.69 -20.22 -23.87
C GLU A 114 -18.40 -20.36 -25.37
N SER A 115 -17.17 -20.08 -25.76
CA SER A 115 -16.66 -20.46 -27.07
C SER A 115 -16.84 -21.98 -27.17
N PRO A 116 -17.46 -22.51 -28.24
CA PRO A 116 -17.67 -23.94 -28.34
C PRO A 116 -16.32 -24.64 -28.21
N THR A 117 -16.22 -25.51 -27.22
CA THR A 117 -15.14 -26.48 -27.09
C THR A 117 -14.98 -27.18 -28.43
N SER A 118 -13.78 -27.13 -29.00
CA SER A 118 -13.42 -27.89 -30.18
C SER A 118 -13.44 -29.39 -29.82
N GLU A 119 -14.62 -30.01 -29.88
CA GLU A 119 -14.76 -31.45 -29.89
C GLU A 119 -14.22 -32.00 -31.21
N GLY A 120 -13.21 -32.87 -31.07
CA GLY A 120 -12.98 -34.03 -31.93
C GLY A 120 -12.82 -33.78 -33.43
N VAL A 121 -11.58 -33.51 -33.87
CA VAL A 121 -11.17 -34.01 -35.18
C VAL A 121 -11.00 -35.52 -35.02
N SER A 122 -12.03 -36.27 -35.37
CA SER A 122 -11.95 -37.72 -35.54
C SER A 122 -11.21 -38.01 -36.85
N GLU A 123 -10.13 -38.77 -36.75
CA GLU A 123 -9.45 -39.39 -37.89
C GLU A 123 -10.45 -40.25 -38.67
N GLU A 124 -10.70 -39.89 -39.93
CA GLU A 124 -11.37 -40.79 -40.87
C GLU A 124 -10.33 -41.32 -41.87
N THR A 125 -9.98 -42.58 -41.65
CA THR A 125 -9.16 -43.42 -42.52
C THR A 125 -9.98 -43.79 -43.74
N GLY A 126 -9.48 -43.49 -44.94
CA GLY A 126 -10.18 -43.82 -46.18
C GLY A 126 -9.26 -43.80 -47.40
N VAL A 127 -8.32 -44.74 -47.48
CA VAL A 127 -7.66 -45.09 -48.75
C VAL A 127 -8.62 -45.96 -49.56
N ALA A 128 -9.22 -45.38 -50.60
CA ALA A 128 -9.96 -46.11 -51.62
C ALA A 128 -9.05 -46.36 -52.83
N GLU A 129 -8.80 -47.63 -53.08
CA GLU A 129 -8.19 -48.26 -54.24
C GLU A 129 -9.12 -48.09 -55.46
N VAL A 130 -8.60 -47.65 -56.62
CA VAL A 130 -9.26 -47.83 -57.92
C VAL A 130 -8.21 -48.09 -59.01
N GLN A 131 -8.21 -49.35 -59.47
CA GLN A 131 -7.87 -49.94 -60.78
C GLN A 131 -6.56 -49.56 -61.48
#